data_AF-A0A1C7LKT2-F1
#
_entry.id   AF-A0A1C7LKT2-F1
#
_cell.length_a   1.000
_cell.length_b   1.000
_cell.length_c   1.000
_cell.angle_alpha   90.00
_cell.angle_beta   90.00
_cell.angle_gamma   90.00
#
_symmetry.space_group_name_H-M   'P 1'
#
loop_
_entity.id
_entity.type
_entity.pdbx_description
1 polymer ?
#
loop_
_entity_poly.entity_id
_entity_poly.type
_entity_poly.pdbx_seq_one_letter_code
_entity_poly.pdbx_strand_id
1 'polypeptide(L)'
;MPSHQHATASMPKRRVGNPVPAPVSAPTPRAPQPAPLPENSLSSSDDDTDPEGKGTTSKSAQALRNAARLIPWSIDLFILSLQVFQVGMHPEGDVSRSLSPVDEDEDEDEDDVIERERLRAEKWAEMERQYNMLLALIPGLKKEIERLEDDEPEALHTLADFLDDMVHKAHSDDVGALHYMVLNYFPKGPKYPPLDTDLKDRRGFENVTTGQFCASVHDGDTEVTADDYPSFLYDQDEYDPEAIDKGFLRGALLVMCFKSLFLGPRNAKKHAGKKENGPGKLSLAQKYNITSVTPRLIAYIAVLVHFVLNSQAQWAQID
;
A
#
# COMPACT_ATOMS: atom_id res chain seq x y z
N MET A 1 13.06 65.33 -33.40
CA MET A 1 11.99 65.28 -34.42
C MET A 1 12.54 64.48 -35.58
N PRO A 2 11.99 63.31 -35.97
CA PRO A 2 10.57 62.96 -35.96
C PRO A 2 10.19 61.67 -35.20
N SER A 3 8.89 61.59 -34.97
CA SER A 3 8.00 60.50 -34.56
C SER A 3 7.95 59.31 -35.53
N HIS A 4 7.67 58.10 -35.00
CA HIS A 4 6.90 56.95 -35.56
C HIS A 4 7.42 55.66 -34.87
N GLN A 5 6.67 54.63 -34.45
CA GLN A 5 5.25 54.25 -34.43
C GLN A 5 5.21 53.05 -33.44
N HIS A 6 4.29 53.03 -32.47
CA HIS A 6 4.03 51.83 -31.69
C HIS A 6 3.15 50.89 -32.51
N ALA A 7 3.68 49.73 -32.89
CA ALA A 7 2.90 48.66 -33.48
C ALA A 7 2.23 47.85 -32.34
N THR A 8 0.90 47.92 -32.25
CA THR A 8 0.09 47.03 -31.44
C THR A 8 -0.22 45.77 -32.24
N ALA A 9 0.35 44.63 -31.82
CA ALA A 9 0.04 43.34 -32.40
C ALA A 9 -1.29 42.82 -31.82
N SER A 10 -2.31 42.69 -32.68
CA SER A 10 -3.59 42.05 -32.35
C SER A 10 -3.47 40.54 -32.51
N MET A 11 -3.73 39.78 -31.43
CA MET A 11 -3.77 38.31 -31.48
C MET A 11 -5.01 37.79 -32.23
N PRO A 12 -4.90 36.75 -33.07
CA PRO A 12 -6.04 36.13 -33.72
C PRO A 12 -6.88 35.32 -32.71
N LYS A 13 -8.21 35.52 -32.74
CA LYS A 13 -9.16 34.78 -31.89
C LYS A 13 -9.13 33.29 -32.21
N ARG A 14 -8.93 32.48 -31.16
CA ARG A 14 -8.94 31.01 -31.20
C ARG A 14 -10.33 30.51 -31.66
N ARG A 15 -10.37 29.70 -32.71
CA ARG A 15 -11.58 29.04 -33.20
C ARG A 15 -11.97 27.95 -32.18
N VAL A 16 -13.12 28.09 -31.53
CA VAL A 16 -13.66 27.05 -30.64
C VAL A 16 -14.09 25.87 -31.51
N GLY A 17 -13.33 24.79 -31.46
CA GLY A 17 -13.72 23.50 -32.04
C GLY A 17 -14.72 22.80 -31.12
N ASN A 18 -15.67 22.07 -31.69
CA ASN A 18 -16.62 21.26 -30.93
C ASN A 18 -15.89 20.24 -30.03
N PRO A 19 -16.43 19.92 -28.84
CA PRO A 19 -15.80 18.99 -27.91
C PRO A 19 -15.69 17.60 -28.53
N VAL A 20 -14.50 17.03 -28.45
CA VAL A 20 -14.21 15.63 -28.78
C VAL A 20 -14.82 14.76 -27.67
N PRO A 21 -15.61 13.71 -27.99
CA PRO A 21 -16.15 12.82 -26.96
C PRO A 21 -15.01 12.09 -26.24
N ALA A 22 -15.11 12.01 -24.92
CA ALA A 22 -14.14 11.33 -24.07
C ALA A 22 -13.96 9.85 -24.50
N PRO A 23 -12.72 9.33 -24.49
CA PRO A 23 -12.49 7.93 -24.78
C PRO A 23 -13.18 7.06 -23.72
N VAL A 24 -13.99 6.10 -24.18
CA VAL A 24 -14.62 5.09 -23.33
C VAL A 24 -13.49 4.26 -22.70
N SER A 25 -13.36 4.33 -21.37
CA SER A 25 -12.39 3.55 -20.61
C SER A 25 -12.61 2.06 -20.88
N ALA A 26 -11.60 1.41 -21.46
CA ALA A 26 -11.59 -0.05 -21.58
C ALA A 26 -11.57 -0.67 -20.18
N PRO A 27 -12.25 -1.82 -19.97
CA PRO A 27 -12.24 -2.49 -18.68
C PRO A 27 -10.81 -2.89 -18.31
N THR A 28 -10.35 -2.42 -17.15
CA THR A 28 -9.06 -2.79 -16.56
C THR A 28 -8.98 -4.31 -16.41
N PRO A 29 -7.91 -4.98 -16.90
CA PRO A 29 -7.74 -6.41 -16.69
C PRO A 29 -7.74 -6.74 -15.20
N ARG A 30 -8.59 -7.67 -14.77
CA ARG A 30 -8.65 -8.13 -13.38
C ARG A 30 -7.27 -8.68 -12.99
N ALA A 31 -6.63 -8.04 -12.00
CA ALA A 31 -5.35 -8.51 -11.49
C ALA A 31 -5.47 -9.98 -11.03
N PRO A 32 -4.45 -10.82 -11.28
CA PRO A 32 -4.44 -12.19 -10.79
C PRO A 32 -4.52 -12.15 -9.25
N GLN A 33 -5.60 -12.72 -8.71
CA GLN A 33 -5.78 -12.86 -7.28
C GLN A 33 -4.98 -14.08 -6.78
N PRO A 34 -4.52 -14.07 -5.51
CA PRO A 34 -3.98 -15.26 -4.88
C PRO A 34 -4.96 -16.42 -5.02
N ALA A 35 -4.47 -17.65 -5.16
CA ALA A 35 -5.34 -18.81 -5.26
C ALA A 35 -6.23 -18.91 -4.01
N PRO A 36 -7.55 -19.12 -4.15
CA PRO A 36 -8.45 -19.27 -3.00
C PRO A 36 -8.05 -20.50 -2.17
N LEU A 37 -8.24 -20.41 -0.86
CA LEU A 37 -8.04 -21.55 0.04
C LEU A 37 -9.08 -22.67 -0.25
N PRO A 38 -8.87 -23.90 0.26
CA PRO A 38 -9.86 -24.97 0.17
C PRO A 38 -11.13 -24.63 0.98
N GLU A 39 -12.31 -24.97 0.47
CA GLU A 39 -13.63 -24.55 1.00
C GLU A 39 -13.94 -24.96 2.46
N ASN A 40 -13.19 -25.90 3.06
CA ASN A 40 -13.45 -26.42 4.42
C ASN A 40 -12.60 -25.77 5.53
N SER A 41 -11.94 -24.64 5.28
CA SER A 41 -11.03 -24.02 6.25
C SER A 41 -11.70 -23.24 7.40
N LEU A 42 -13.03 -23.09 7.41
CA LEU A 42 -13.76 -22.40 8.49
C LEU A 42 -14.83 -23.29 9.17
N SER A 43 -15.01 -24.55 8.76
CA SER A 43 -15.96 -25.43 9.44
C SER A 43 -15.37 -25.94 10.76
N SER A 44 -15.91 -25.47 11.88
CA SER A 44 -15.58 -25.97 13.21
C SER A 44 -16.20 -27.35 13.44
N SER A 45 -15.44 -28.42 13.16
CA SER A 45 -15.72 -29.75 13.70
C SER A 45 -14.45 -30.60 13.75
N ASP A 46 -13.44 -30.15 14.49
CA ASP A 46 -12.29 -31.00 14.83
C ASP A 46 -12.14 -31.03 16.36
N ASP A 47 -12.72 -32.07 16.95
CA ASP A 47 -12.53 -32.49 18.34
C ASP A 47 -11.18 -33.21 18.44
N ASP A 48 -10.09 -32.46 18.60
CA ASP A 48 -8.75 -33.00 18.85
C ASP A 48 -8.26 -32.47 20.22
N THR A 49 -8.68 -33.16 21.28
CA THR A 49 -8.10 -32.97 22.62
C THR A 49 -6.83 -33.81 22.75
N ASP A 50 -5.67 -33.18 22.61
CA ASP A 50 -4.37 -33.75 22.99
C ASP A 50 -4.11 -33.47 24.49
N PRO A 51 -3.97 -34.48 25.36
CA PRO A 51 -3.89 -34.29 26.82
C PRO A 51 -2.55 -33.70 27.31
N GLU A 52 -1.59 -33.37 26.45
CA GLU A 52 -0.29 -32.81 26.83
C GLU A 52 -0.02 -31.40 26.26
N GLY A 53 -0.71 -30.37 26.77
CA GLY A 53 -0.17 -29.03 27.06
C GLY A 53 0.63 -28.23 25.99
N LYS A 54 0.71 -28.66 24.74
CA LYS A 54 1.31 -27.93 23.61
C LYS A 54 0.22 -27.69 22.59
N GLY A 55 -0.47 -26.56 22.72
CA GLY A 55 -1.61 -26.21 21.87
C GLY A 55 -1.28 -26.30 20.38
N THR A 56 -1.74 -27.38 19.75
CA THR A 56 -1.83 -27.52 18.29
C THR A 56 -2.95 -26.60 17.84
N THR A 57 -2.59 -25.49 17.20
CA THR A 57 -3.59 -24.61 16.57
C THR A 57 -4.31 -25.39 15.48
N SER A 58 -5.65 -25.40 15.50
CA SER A 58 -6.45 -26.11 14.50
C SER A 58 -6.05 -25.68 13.07
N LYS A 59 -6.11 -26.62 12.12
CA LYS A 59 -5.72 -26.39 10.72
C LYS A 59 -6.50 -25.22 10.10
N SER A 60 -7.76 -25.03 10.49
CA SER A 60 -8.62 -23.91 10.10
C SER A 60 -8.08 -22.57 10.59
N ALA A 61 -7.76 -22.46 11.88
CA ALA A 61 -7.19 -21.26 12.49
C ALA A 61 -5.84 -20.87 11.87
N GLN A 62 -5.00 -21.87 11.54
CA GLN A 62 -3.73 -21.62 10.87
C GLN A 62 -3.90 -21.18 9.42
N ALA A 63 -4.92 -21.68 8.71
CA ALA A 63 -5.26 -21.25 7.36
C ALA A 63 -5.76 -19.79 7.33
N LEU A 64 -6.68 -19.43 8.24
CA LEU A 64 -7.17 -18.06 8.40
C LEU A 64 -6.02 -17.11 8.74
N ARG A 65 -5.15 -17.49 9.68
CA ARG A 65 -3.94 -16.72 10.02
C ARG A 65 -3.05 -16.48 8.79
N ASN A 66 -2.84 -17.50 7.95
CA ASN A 66 -2.01 -17.38 6.76
C ASN A 66 -2.64 -16.46 5.70
N ALA A 67 -3.97 -16.53 5.52
CA ALA A 67 -4.69 -15.65 4.60
C ALA A 67 -4.71 -14.19 5.10
N ALA A 68 -4.94 -13.97 6.39
CA ALA A 68 -4.93 -12.62 6.98
C ALA A 68 -3.58 -11.90 6.76
N ARG A 69 -2.47 -12.65 6.79
CA ARG A 69 -1.13 -12.10 6.48
C ARG A 69 -0.93 -11.69 5.02
N LEU A 70 -1.83 -12.05 4.11
CA LEU A 70 -1.79 -11.63 2.70
C LEU A 70 -2.52 -10.33 2.43
N ILE A 71 -3.40 -9.91 3.34
CA ILE A 71 -4.20 -8.69 3.21
C ILE A 71 -3.35 -7.45 2.88
N PRO A 72 -2.23 -7.14 3.59
CA PRO A 72 -1.45 -5.93 3.27
C PRO A 72 -0.84 -5.93 1.86
N TRP A 73 -0.62 -7.11 1.27
CA TRP A 73 -0.01 -7.24 -0.05
C TRP A 73 -1.04 -7.28 -1.18
N SER A 74 -2.27 -7.68 -0.87
CA SER A 74 -3.28 -8.01 -1.87
C SER A 74 -4.52 -7.14 -1.81
N ILE A 75 -4.85 -6.57 -0.66
CA ILE A 75 -6.09 -5.82 -0.41
C ILE A 75 -5.75 -4.39 0.01
N ASP A 76 -5.31 -4.19 1.25
CA ASP A 76 -5.02 -2.87 1.80
C ASP A 76 -4.06 -2.98 2.99
N LEU A 77 -3.13 -2.02 3.11
CA LEU A 77 -2.16 -1.94 4.19
C LEU A 77 -2.80 -1.50 5.51
N PHE A 78 -3.85 -0.67 5.44
CA PHE A 78 -4.55 -0.05 6.55
C PHE A 78 -6.03 -0.41 6.56
N ILE A 79 -6.34 -1.66 6.18
CA ILE A 79 -7.71 -2.15 6.20
C ILE A 79 -8.35 -1.93 7.57
N LEU A 80 -9.63 -1.57 7.57
CA LEU A 80 -10.46 -1.47 8.77
C LEU A 80 -11.50 -2.59 8.68
N SER A 81 -11.13 -3.80 9.08
CA SER A 81 -11.90 -5.01 8.73
C SER A 81 -13.35 -4.93 9.17
N LEU A 82 -13.62 -4.34 10.34
CA LEU A 82 -14.99 -4.17 10.84
C LEU A 82 -15.84 -3.25 9.94
N GLN A 83 -15.30 -2.10 9.54
CA GLN A 83 -16.01 -1.17 8.65
C GLN A 83 -16.23 -1.81 7.28
N VAL A 84 -15.25 -2.57 6.80
CA VAL A 84 -15.35 -3.33 5.55
C VAL A 84 -16.46 -4.39 5.64
N PHE A 85 -16.60 -5.09 6.77
CA PHE A 85 -17.70 -6.03 6.98
C PHE A 85 -19.06 -5.32 6.98
N GLN A 86 -19.18 -4.22 7.72
CA GLN A 86 -20.42 -3.44 7.82
C GLN A 86 -20.88 -2.93 6.45
N VAL A 87 -19.97 -2.34 5.67
CA VAL A 87 -20.26 -1.88 4.30
C VAL A 87 -20.65 -3.06 3.40
N GLY A 88 -19.92 -4.17 3.48
CA GLY A 88 -20.15 -5.35 2.65
C GLY A 88 -21.46 -6.09 2.93
N MET A 89 -21.94 -6.08 4.18
CA MET A 89 -23.22 -6.67 4.58
C MET A 89 -24.42 -5.80 4.19
N HIS A 90 -24.22 -4.47 4.11
CA HIS A 90 -25.28 -3.50 3.81
C HIS A 90 -24.96 -2.64 2.57
N PRO A 91 -24.77 -3.26 1.39
CA PRO A 91 -24.30 -2.54 0.20
C PRO A 91 -25.28 -1.46 -0.32
N GLU A 92 -26.58 -1.54 0.02
CA GLU A 92 -27.62 -0.63 -0.48
C GLU A 92 -28.48 0.04 0.61
N GLY A 93 -28.05 0.15 1.87
CA GLY A 93 -28.90 0.79 2.87
C GLY A 93 -28.29 1.07 4.22
N ASP A 94 -27.65 2.24 4.36
CA ASP A 94 -28.01 3.29 5.33
C ASP A 94 -26.95 4.40 5.19
N VAL A 95 -27.14 5.28 4.19
CA VAL A 95 -26.28 6.47 4.00
C VAL A 95 -26.29 7.39 5.24
N SER A 96 -27.15 7.11 6.24
CA SER A 96 -27.32 7.93 7.45
C SER A 96 -26.67 7.38 8.74
N ARG A 97 -26.04 6.20 8.74
CA ARG A 97 -25.44 5.65 9.97
C ARG A 97 -24.18 4.85 9.70
N SER A 98 -23.06 5.31 10.28
CA SER A 98 -21.94 4.51 10.84
C SER A 98 -20.52 4.95 10.45
N LEU A 99 -20.36 6.06 9.74
CA LEU A 99 -19.19 6.91 9.97
C LEU A 99 -19.69 8.03 10.88
N SER A 100 -19.01 8.28 12.00
CA SER A 100 -19.40 9.19 13.09
C SER A 100 -20.29 10.35 12.64
N PRO A 101 -21.32 10.77 13.42
CA PRO A 101 -22.02 12.02 13.14
C PRO A 101 -20.96 13.11 13.07
N VAL A 102 -20.68 13.60 11.85
CA VAL A 102 -19.86 14.79 11.68
C VAL A 102 -20.84 15.89 12.03
N ASP A 103 -20.52 16.65 13.07
CA ASP A 103 -21.32 17.81 13.46
C ASP A 103 -21.61 18.60 12.17
N GLU A 104 -22.89 18.69 11.79
CA GLU A 104 -23.33 19.49 10.65
C GLU A 104 -23.10 20.94 11.05
N ASP A 105 -21.92 21.46 10.71
CA ASP A 105 -21.64 22.88 10.84
C ASP A 105 -22.59 23.60 9.86
N GLU A 106 -23.62 24.27 10.39
CA GLU A 106 -24.64 24.99 9.60
C GLU A 106 -24.03 26.11 8.70
N ASP A 107 -22.74 26.41 8.89
CA ASP A 107 -21.95 27.40 8.16
C ASP A 107 -20.96 26.78 7.13
N GLU A 108 -21.03 25.47 6.83
CA GLU A 108 -20.12 24.83 5.87
C GLU A 108 -20.40 25.24 4.42
N ASP A 109 -19.33 25.58 3.68
CA ASP A 109 -19.42 25.98 2.27
C ASP A 109 -19.94 24.83 1.38
N GLU A 110 -20.79 25.15 0.39
CA GLU A 110 -21.41 24.13 -0.49
C GLU A 110 -20.37 23.26 -1.22
N ASP A 111 -19.23 23.84 -1.60
CA ASP A 111 -18.11 23.13 -2.22
C ASP A 111 -17.46 22.09 -1.27
N ASP A 112 -17.36 22.42 0.02
CA ASP A 112 -16.78 21.52 1.04
C ASP A 112 -17.72 20.34 1.33
N VAL A 113 -19.04 20.59 1.37
CA VAL A 113 -20.06 19.54 1.48
C VAL A 113 -19.98 18.59 0.28
N ILE A 114 -19.88 19.12 -0.94
CA ILE A 114 -19.77 18.32 -2.17
C ILE A 114 -18.52 17.43 -2.13
N GLU A 115 -17.36 17.98 -1.77
CA GLU A 115 -16.12 17.21 -1.72
C GLU A 115 -16.16 16.17 -0.59
N ARG A 116 -16.75 16.48 0.56
CA ARG A 116 -16.97 15.52 1.66
C ARG A 116 -17.83 14.34 1.23
N GLU A 117 -18.98 14.59 0.59
CA GLU A 117 -19.87 13.54 0.10
C GLU A 117 -19.18 12.67 -0.96
N ARG A 118 -18.40 13.30 -1.84
CA ARG A 118 -17.59 12.59 -2.84
C ARG A 118 -16.56 11.68 -2.18
N LEU A 119 -15.77 12.19 -1.24
CA LEU A 119 -14.77 11.42 -0.50
C LEU A 119 -15.42 10.26 0.28
N ARG A 120 -16.59 10.49 0.86
CA ARG A 120 -17.37 9.43 1.53
C ARG A 120 -17.78 8.34 0.54
N ALA A 121 -18.30 8.70 -0.63
CA ALA A 121 -18.69 7.75 -1.66
C ALA A 121 -17.48 6.96 -2.21
N GLU A 122 -16.35 7.62 -2.43
CA GLU A 122 -15.10 6.97 -2.86
C GLU A 122 -14.59 5.97 -1.80
N LYS A 123 -14.63 6.34 -0.52
CA LYS A 123 -14.27 5.47 0.61
C LYS A 123 -15.20 4.27 0.72
N TRP A 124 -16.51 4.48 0.58
CA TRP A 124 -17.51 3.41 0.60
C TRP A 124 -17.27 2.40 -0.52
N ALA A 125 -17.08 2.88 -1.75
CA ALA A 125 -16.77 2.03 -2.89
C ALA A 125 -15.46 1.25 -2.70
N GLU A 126 -14.43 1.83 -2.08
CA GLU A 126 -13.21 1.07 -1.75
C GLU A 126 -13.47 -0.01 -0.71
N MET A 127 -14.23 0.26 0.34
CA MET A 127 -14.57 -0.74 1.36
C MET A 127 -15.37 -1.91 0.76
N GLU A 128 -16.31 -1.63 -0.14
CA GLU A 128 -17.04 -2.67 -0.87
C GLU A 128 -16.09 -3.53 -1.73
N ARG A 129 -15.10 -2.90 -2.40
CA ARG A 129 -14.06 -3.63 -3.12
C ARG A 129 -13.22 -4.49 -2.18
N GLN A 130 -12.79 -3.94 -1.04
CA GLN A 130 -12.01 -4.66 -0.03
C GLN A 130 -12.77 -5.86 0.52
N TYR A 131 -14.07 -5.72 0.79
CA TYR A 131 -14.94 -6.81 1.26
C TYR A 131 -14.97 -7.96 0.26
N ASN A 132 -15.23 -7.66 -1.01
CA ASN A 132 -15.23 -8.66 -2.08
C ASN A 132 -13.87 -9.35 -2.24
N MET A 133 -12.76 -8.63 -2.02
CA MET A 133 -11.41 -9.20 -2.05
C MET A 133 -11.15 -10.10 -0.83
N LEU A 134 -11.64 -9.73 0.36
CA LEU A 134 -11.56 -10.58 1.56
C LEU A 134 -12.33 -11.89 1.37
N LEU A 135 -13.54 -11.83 0.81
CA LEU A 135 -14.35 -13.02 0.52
C LEU A 135 -13.66 -13.97 -0.46
N ALA A 136 -12.95 -13.42 -1.45
CA ALA A 136 -12.18 -14.22 -2.40
C ALA A 136 -10.91 -14.82 -1.78
N LEU A 137 -10.28 -14.10 -0.86
CA LEU A 137 -9.06 -14.52 -0.17
C LEU A 137 -9.34 -15.57 0.92
N ILE A 138 -10.48 -15.46 1.61
CA ILE A 138 -10.87 -16.29 2.75
C ILE A 138 -12.22 -16.98 2.43
N PRO A 139 -12.18 -18.20 1.85
CA PRO A 139 -13.39 -18.98 1.57
C PRO A 139 -14.19 -19.26 2.82
N GLY A 140 -15.52 -19.15 2.70
CA GLY A 140 -16.46 -19.32 3.80
C GLY A 140 -16.63 -18.08 4.69
N LEU A 141 -15.79 -17.04 4.52
CA LEU A 141 -15.83 -15.84 5.36
C LEU A 141 -17.20 -15.16 5.32
N LYS A 142 -17.87 -15.12 4.16
CA LYS A 142 -19.20 -14.51 4.02
C LYS A 142 -20.21 -15.15 4.99
N LYS A 143 -20.28 -16.48 4.98
CA LYS A 143 -21.20 -17.23 5.84
C LYS A 143 -20.87 -17.03 7.32
N GLU A 144 -19.59 -16.96 7.65
CA GLU A 144 -19.16 -16.74 9.03
C GLU A 144 -19.49 -15.32 9.51
N ILE A 145 -19.28 -14.31 8.67
CA ILE A 145 -19.67 -12.92 8.96
C ILE A 145 -21.18 -12.83 9.18
N GLU A 146 -21.99 -13.37 8.26
CA GLU A 146 -23.46 -13.36 8.37
C GLU A 146 -23.93 -14.08 9.64
N ARG A 147 -23.34 -15.24 9.97
CA ARG A 147 -23.66 -15.97 11.21
C ARG A 147 -23.30 -15.16 12.46
N LEU A 148 -22.11 -14.57 12.50
CA LEU A 148 -21.63 -13.83 13.66
C LEU A 148 -22.41 -12.53 13.87
N GLU A 149 -22.79 -11.83 12.81
CA GLU A 149 -23.63 -10.63 12.91
C GLU A 149 -24.99 -10.95 13.57
N ASP A 150 -25.62 -12.05 13.18
CA ASP A 150 -26.95 -12.44 13.69
C ASP A 150 -26.89 -13.05 15.11
N ASP A 151 -25.92 -13.93 15.37
CA ASP A 151 -25.89 -14.77 16.57
C ASP A 151 -24.93 -14.25 17.67
N GLU A 152 -23.79 -13.64 17.30
CA GLU A 152 -22.66 -13.33 18.20
C GLU A 152 -21.89 -12.06 17.76
N PRO A 153 -22.50 -10.85 17.82
CA PRO A 153 -21.90 -9.63 17.26
C PRO A 153 -20.54 -9.27 17.88
N GLU A 154 -20.33 -9.52 19.18
CA GLU A 154 -19.02 -9.31 19.83
C GLU A 154 -17.92 -10.22 19.25
N ALA A 155 -18.28 -11.41 18.77
CA ALA A 155 -17.35 -12.31 18.10
C ALA A 155 -17.04 -11.86 16.66
N LEU A 156 -17.95 -11.13 15.99
CA LEU A 156 -17.63 -10.46 14.72
C LEU A 156 -16.58 -9.37 14.91
N HIS A 157 -16.71 -8.54 15.95
CA HIS A 157 -15.70 -7.55 16.33
C HIS A 157 -14.35 -8.23 16.60
N THR A 158 -14.36 -9.34 17.32
CA THR A 158 -13.14 -10.12 17.61
C THR A 158 -12.49 -10.67 16.33
N LEU A 159 -13.29 -11.11 15.34
CA LEU A 159 -12.78 -11.55 14.05
C LEU A 159 -12.14 -10.38 13.27
N ALA A 160 -12.79 -9.22 13.25
CA ALA A 160 -12.25 -8.02 12.61
C ALA A 160 -10.92 -7.59 13.24
N ASP A 161 -10.88 -7.48 14.57
CA ASP A 161 -9.65 -7.14 15.32
C ASP A 161 -8.54 -8.16 15.06
N PHE A 162 -8.88 -9.44 14.94
CA PHE A 162 -7.92 -10.48 14.60
C PHE A 162 -7.33 -10.27 13.20
N LEU A 163 -8.14 -9.95 12.19
CA LEU A 163 -7.62 -9.68 10.84
C LEU A 163 -6.70 -8.46 10.84
N ASP A 164 -7.12 -7.38 11.49
CA ASP A 164 -6.36 -6.14 11.58
C ASP A 164 -5.03 -6.37 12.32
N ASP A 165 -5.02 -7.08 13.44
CA ASP A 165 -3.79 -7.46 14.16
C ASP A 165 -2.85 -8.31 13.29
N MET A 166 -3.39 -9.21 12.47
CA MET A 166 -2.59 -10.01 11.55
C MET A 166 -1.99 -9.20 10.40
N VAL A 167 -2.72 -8.19 9.89
CA VAL A 167 -2.21 -7.21 8.92
C VAL A 167 -1.06 -6.42 9.54
N HIS A 168 -1.27 -5.85 10.73
CA HIS A 168 -0.25 -5.09 11.46
C HIS A 168 1.01 -5.92 11.71
N LYS A 169 0.86 -7.20 12.13
CA LYS A 169 1.99 -8.11 12.34
C LYS A 169 2.74 -8.43 11.05
N ALA A 170 2.03 -8.74 9.97
CA ALA A 170 2.66 -9.02 8.68
C ALA A 170 3.47 -7.82 8.19
N HIS A 171 2.89 -6.63 8.29
CA HIS A 171 3.55 -5.38 7.96
C HIS A 171 4.77 -5.09 8.85
N SER A 172 4.66 -5.24 10.17
CA SER A 172 5.77 -5.03 11.11
C SER A 172 6.94 -5.98 10.83
N ASP A 173 6.65 -7.25 10.54
CA ASP A 173 7.67 -8.23 10.15
C ASP A 173 8.40 -7.81 8.86
N ASP A 174 7.65 -7.29 7.87
CA ASP A 174 8.20 -6.86 6.58
C ASP A 174 9.05 -5.59 6.71
N VAL A 175 8.61 -4.62 7.52
CA VAL A 175 9.41 -3.44 7.91
C VAL A 175 10.69 -3.89 8.58
N GLY A 176 10.61 -4.76 9.58
CA GLY A 176 11.76 -5.28 10.32
C GLY A 176 12.75 -5.99 9.41
N ALA A 177 12.26 -6.76 8.43
CA ALA A 177 13.09 -7.40 7.43
C ALA A 177 13.82 -6.37 6.54
N LEU A 178 13.10 -5.37 6.01
CA LEU A 178 13.66 -4.36 5.13
C LEU A 178 14.62 -3.40 5.85
N HIS A 179 14.36 -3.08 7.11
CA HIS A 179 15.13 -2.15 7.92
C HIS A 179 16.64 -2.44 7.93
N TYR A 180 17.01 -3.72 8.06
CA TYR A 180 18.41 -4.13 8.01
C TYR A 180 18.94 -4.30 6.57
N MET A 181 18.06 -4.66 5.64
CA MET A 181 18.44 -4.98 4.27
C MET A 181 18.73 -3.73 3.44
N VAL A 182 17.93 -2.67 3.60
CA VAL A 182 18.00 -1.44 2.79
C VAL A 182 19.41 -0.83 2.82
N LEU A 183 20.09 -0.91 3.97
CA LEU A 183 21.44 -0.38 4.18
C LEU A 183 22.49 -1.04 3.30
N ASN A 184 22.25 -2.28 2.87
CA ASN A 184 23.14 -3.01 1.96
C ASN A 184 22.95 -2.65 0.49
N TYR A 185 21.91 -1.87 0.18
CA TYR A 185 21.57 -1.45 -1.18
C TYR A 185 22.07 -0.05 -1.50
N PHE A 186 22.43 0.74 -0.49
CA PHE A 186 23.11 2.02 -0.71
C PHE A 186 24.51 1.83 -1.30
N PRO A 187 24.97 2.78 -2.15
CA PRO A 187 26.34 2.84 -2.62
C PRO A 187 27.32 2.85 -1.44
N LYS A 188 28.40 2.06 -1.55
CA LYS A 188 29.49 2.04 -0.58
C LYS A 188 30.75 2.58 -1.25
N GLY A 189 31.55 3.38 -0.54
CA GLY A 189 32.83 3.84 -1.04
C GLY A 189 33.35 5.09 -0.32
N PRO A 190 34.53 5.61 -0.68
CA PRO A 190 35.15 6.76 -0.02
C PRO A 190 34.27 8.03 -0.02
N LYS A 191 33.37 8.14 -1.00
CA LYS A 191 32.40 9.25 -1.13
C LYS A 191 31.20 9.12 -0.19
N TYR A 192 30.92 7.92 0.33
CA TYR A 192 29.75 7.62 1.15
C TYR A 192 30.23 7.07 2.50
N PRO A 193 30.27 7.89 3.57
CA PRO A 193 30.70 7.41 4.89
C PRO A 193 29.83 6.24 5.37
N PRO A 194 30.39 5.35 6.20
CA PRO A 194 29.65 4.22 6.75
C PRO A 194 28.39 4.68 7.49
N LEU A 195 27.26 4.03 7.19
CA LEU A 195 26.01 4.26 7.91
C LEU A 195 26.04 3.49 9.23
N ASP A 196 25.61 4.17 10.30
CA ASP A 196 25.36 3.51 11.59
C ASP A 196 24.10 2.63 11.44
N THR A 197 24.29 1.32 11.58
CA THR A 197 23.22 0.32 11.37
C THR A 197 22.30 0.20 12.59
N ASP A 198 22.76 0.64 13.76
CA ASP A 198 22.13 0.30 15.03
C ASP A 198 21.09 1.35 15.45
N LEU A 199 21.15 2.56 14.90
CA LEU A 199 20.30 3.70 15.23
C LEU A 199 19.49 4.21 14.01
N LYS A 200 18.16 4.09 14.06
CA LYS A 200 17.24 4.41 12.94
C LYS A 200 17.24 5.91 12.59
N ASP A 201 17.35 6.77 13.58
CA ASP A 201 17.41 8.24 13.49
C ASP A 201 18.67 8.77 12.79
N ARG A 202 19.72 7.95 12.63
CA ARG A 202 20.99 8.38 12.02
C ARG A 202 21.18 7.95 10.58
N ARG A 203 20.13 7.49 9.91
CA ARG A 203 20.14 6.98 8.53
C ARG A 203 18.94 7.51 7.73
N GLY A 204 18.93 7.26 6.42
CA GLY A 204 17.79 7.61 5.57
C GLY A 204 17.76 9.10 5.21
N PHE A 205 16.58 9.72 5.27
CA PHE A 205 16.36 11.11 4.83
C PHE A 205 17.12 12.15 5.66
N GLU A 206 17.34 11.90 6.95
CA GLU A 206 18.07 12.82 7.85
C GLU A 206 19.60 12.67 7.78
N ASN A 207 20.10 11.63 7.11
CA ASN A 207 21.54 11.39 7.06
C ASN A 207 22.17 12.11 5.87
N VAL A 208 23.21 12.92 6.13
CA VAL A 208 23.94 13.72 5.11
C VAL A 208 24.46 12.91 3.92
N THR A 209 24.56 11.59 4.02
CA THR A 209 25.08 10.68 2.98
C THR A 209 23.98 9.98 2.19
N THR A 210 22.89 9.56 2.83
CA THR A 210 21.74 8.92 2.16
C THR A 210 20.62 9.89 1.81
N GLY A 211 20.48 10.98 2.55
CA GLY A 211 19.61 12.14 2.33
C GLY A 211 20.32 13.29 1.62
N GLN A 212 21.55 13.09 1.12
CA GLN A 212 22.34 14.06 0.36
C GLN A 212 21.61 14.64 -0.87
N PHE A 213 20.50 14.01 -1.28
CA PHE A 213 19.58 14.49 -2.30
C PHE A 213 18.74 15.70 -1.86
N CYS A 214 18.78 16.10 -0.58
CA CYS A 214 17.87 17.06 0.01
C CYS A 214 18.54 18.12 0.91
N ALA A 215 19.80 18.51 0.67
CA ALA A 215 20.42 19.58 1.47
C ALA A 215 19.60 20.90 1.40
N SER A 216 19.13 21.28 0.21
CA SER A 216 18.28 22.44 -0.01
C SER A 216 16.88 22.31 0.61
N VAL A 217 16.34 21.09 0.70
CA VAL A 217 15.07 20.81 1.38
C VAL A 217 15.26 20.91 2.90
N HIS A 218 16.34 20.32 3.42
CA HIS A 218 16.68 20.36 4.84
C HIS A 218 16.96 21.78 5.34
N ASP A 219 17.61 22.60 4.51
CA ASP A 219 17.91 24.00 4.82
C ASP A 219 16.70 24.94 4.60
N GLY A 220 15.57 24.41 4.12
CA GLY A 220 14.32 25.15 3.91
C GLY A 220 14.29 26.00 2.64
N ASP A 221 15.27 25.86 1.75
CA ASP A 221 15.37 26.56 0.48
C ASP A 221 14.45 25.97 -0.60
N THR A 222 13.94 24.76 -0.40
CA THR A 222 13.02 24.07 -1.31
C THR A 222 11.82 23.56 -0.53
N GLU A 223 10.65 24.12 -0.83
CA GLU A 223 9.37 23.64 -0.32
C GLU A 223 9.03 22.31 -0.99
N VAL A 224 8.77 21.27 -0.18
CA VAL A 224 8.31 19.96 -0.63
C VAL A 224 6.80 19.94 -0.51
N THR A 225 6.12 19.68 -1.62
CA THR A 225 4.67 19.59 -1.73
C THR A 225 4.22 18.13 -1.82
N ALA A 226 2.91 17.89 -1.75
CA ALA A 226 2.36 16.54 -1.93
C ALA A 226 2.62 15.94 -3.34
N ASP A 227 3.00 16.79 -4.32
CA ASP A 227 3.34 16.38 -5.68
C ASP A 227 4.82 15.96 -5.82
N ASP A 228 5.64 16.17 -4.78
CA ASP A 228 7.06 15.85 -4.78
C ASP A 228 7.29 14.41 -4.29
N TYR A 229 7.48 13.52 -5.27
CA TYR A 229 7.71 12.11 -5.00
C TYR A 229 9.18 11.82 -4.60
N PRO A 230 9.42 10.92 -3.63
CA PRO A 230 10.77 10.52 -3.26
C PRO A 230 11.58 9.96 -4.44
N SER A 231 12.85 10.39 -4.56
CA SER A 231 13.73 9.99 -5.67
C SER A 231 13.93 8.49 -5.81
N PHE A 232 13.81 7.71 -4.72
CA PHE A 232 13.94 6.25 -4.76
C PHE A 232 12.83 5.56 -5.57
N LEU A 233 11.73 6.26 -5.87
CA LEU A 233 10.66 5.78 -6.75
C LEU A 233 11.07 5.79 -8.22
N TYR A 234 12.07 6.60 -8.58
CA TYR A 234 12.46 6.83 -9.96
C TYR A 234 13.69 6.04 -10.39
N ASP A 235 13.62 5.50 -11.59
CA ASP A 235 14.84 5.14 -12.33
C ASP A 235 15.58 6.42 -12.73
N GLN A 236 16.79 6.58 -12.17
CA GLN A 236 17.59 7.79 -12.33
C GLN A 236 18.13 7.98 -13.75
N ASP A 237 18.20 6.89 -14.53
CA ASP A 237 18.63 6.95 -15.93
C ASP A 237 17.47 7.32 -16.88
N GLU A 238 16.21 7.14 -16.45
CA GLU A 238 15.02 7.42 -17.24
C GLU A 238 14.27 8.71 -16.82
N TYR A 239 14.53 9.24 -15.62
CA TYR A 239 13.81 10.41 -15.08
C TYR A 239 13.94 11.64 -16.00
N ASP A 240 12.81 12.29 -16.25
CA ASP A 240 12.68 13.47 -17.08
C ASP A 240 11.81 14.51 -16.35
N PRO A 241 12.33 15.68 -15.96
CA PRO A 241 11.55 16.68 -15.24
C PRO A 241 10.38 17.26 -16.08
N GLU A 242 10.44 17.18 -17.41
CA GLU A 242 9.36 17.60 -18.30
C GLU A 242 8.33 16.47 -18.55
N ALA A 243 8.63 15.25 -18.10
CA ALA A 243 7.80 14.06 -18.22
C ALA A 243 7.96 13.17 -16.97
N ILE A 244 7.37 13.63 -15.86
CA ILE A 244 7.50 13.04 -14.52
C ILE A 244 7.02 11.58 -14.42
N ASP A 245 6.33 11.04 -15.42
CA ASP A 245 5.93 9.64 -15.48
C ASP A 245 7.08 8.71 -15.91
N LYS A 246 8.11 9.25 -16.58
CA LYS A 246 9.26 8.46 -17.02
C LYS A 246 10.10 7.99 -15.84
N GLY A 247 10.39 6.69 -15.83
CA GLY A 247 11.10 6.05 -14.72
C GLY A 247 10.31 5.95 -13.42
N PHE A 248 9.05 6.43 -13.35
CA PHE A 248 8.26 6.39 -12.12
C PHE A 248 7.94 4.95 -11.70
N LEU A 249 8.04 4.68 -10.40
CA LEU A 249 7.90 3.35 -9.77
C LEU A 249 8.88 2.29 -10.29
N ARG A 250 10.02 2.71 -10.84
CA ARG A 250 11.08 1.82 -11.38
C ARG A 250 12.42 1.97 -10.69
N GLY A 251 12.51 2.77 -9.63
CA GLY A 251 13.77 3.04 -8.95
C GLY A 251 14.49 1.78 -8.47
N ALA A 252 15.81 1.77 -8.61
CA ALA A 252 16.63 0.60 -8.32
C ALA A 252 16.50 0.15 -6.86
N LEU A 253 16.37 1.09 -5.92
CA LEU A 253 16.15 0.77 -4.50
C LEU A 253 14.81 0.07 -4.28
N LEU A 254 13.73 0.60 -4.87
CA LEU A 254 12.39 0.03 -4.81
C LEU A 254 12.39 -1.43 -5.33
N VAL A 255 13.02 -1.67 -6.48
CA VAL A 255 13.14 -3.01 -7.08
C VAL A 255 13.98 -3.94 -6.21
N MET A 256 15.09 -3.45 -5.63
CA MET A 256 15.91 -4.26 -4.71
C MET A 256 15.14 -4.64 -3.45
N CYS A 257 14.40 -3.71 -2.85
CA CYS A 257 13.57 -3.98 -1.66
C CYS A 257 12.47 -5.00 -1.96
N PHE A 258 11.75 -4.86 -3.08
CA PHE A 258 10.76 -5.85 -3.54
C PHE A 258 11.38 -7.25 -3.66
N LYS A 259 12.49 -7.36 -4.41
CA LYS A 259 13.18 -8.65 -4.61
C LYS A 259 13.66 -9.24 -3.30
N SER A 260 14.11 -8.41 -2.37
CA SER A 260 14.64 -8.86 -1.08
C SER A 260 13.56 -9.44 -0.19
N LEU A 261 12.40 -8.78 -0.14
CA LEU A 261 11.25 -9.24 0.63
C LEU A 261 10.63 -10.49 -0.01
N PHE A 262 10.30 -10.41 -1.30
CA PHE A 262 9.49 -11.45 -1.95
C PHE A 262 10.29 -12.61 -2.53
N LEU A 263 11.53 -12.38 -2.98
CA LEU A 263 12.40 -13.39 -3.58
C LEU A 263 13.61 -13.75 -2.70
N GLY A 264 13.81 -13.02 -1.61
CA GLY A 264 14.92 -13.20 -0.66
C GLY A 264 16.14 -12.30 -0.94
N PRO A 265 16.91 -11.91 0.10
CA PRO A 265 17.97 -10.90 0.01
C PRO A 265 19.07 -11.22 -1.01
N ARG A 266 19.34 -12.51 -1.25
CA ARG A 266 20.35 -12.96 -2.23
C ARG A 266 19.95 -12.69 -3.68
N ASN A 267 18.67 -12.45 -3.94
CA ASN A 267 18.15 -12.16 -5.28
C ASN A 267 18.01 -10.66 -5.54
N ALA A 268 18.20 -9.80 -4.53
CA ALA A 268 18.06 -8.34 -4.61
C ALA A 268 18.79 -7.71 -5.81
N LYS A 269 20.07 -8.06 -5.99
CA LYS A 269 20.95 -7.50 -7.02
C LYS A 269 21.05 -8.36 -8.29
N LYS A 270 20.24 -9.43 -8.40
CA LYS A 270 20.26 -10.29 -9.58
C LYS A 270 19.43 -9.69 -10.72
N HIS A 271 19.97 -9.75 -11.93
CA HIS A 271 19.22 -9.50 -13.15
C HIS A 271 18.28 -10.67 -13.47
N ALA A 272 17.22 -10.39 -14.24
CA ALA A 272 16.27 -11.39 -14.68
C ALA A 272 16.98 -12.57 -15.40
N GLY A 273 16.49 -13.79 -15.16
CA GLY A 273 17.02 -15.00 -15.80
C GLY A 273 18.24 -15.66 -15.14
N LYS A 274 18.83 -15.06 -14.10
CA LYS A 274 19.86 -15.75 -13.29
C LYS A 274 19.21 -16.77 -12.35
N LYS A 275 19.72 -18.01 -12.33
CA LYS A 275 19.21 -19.10 -11.48
C LYS A 275 19.15 -18.71 -10.00
N GLU A 276 18.10 -19.17 -9.31
CA GLU A 276 18.03 -19.15 -7.86
C GLU A 276 19.14 -20.03 -7.28
N ASN A 277 19.72 -19.62 -6.14
CA ASN A 277 20.80 -20.38 -5.52
C ASN A 277 20.23 -21.32 -4.45
N GLY A 278 20.37 -22.62 -4.68
CA GLY A 278 20.35 -23.69 -3.68
C GLY A 278 19.02 -23.97 -2.95
N PRO A 279 18.93 -25.11 -2.25
CA PRO A 279 17.76 -25.45 -1.43
C PRO A 279 17.71 -24.56 -0.20
N GLY A 280 16.86 -23.52 -0.22
CA GLY A 280 16.58 -22.63 0.90
C GLY A 280 15.11 -22.67 1.28
N LYS A 281 14.74 -21.92 2.33
CA LYS A 281 13.32 -21.64 2.65
C LYS A 281 12.64 -21.05 1.42
N LEU A 282 11.42 -21.50 1.13
CA LEU A 282 10.62 -20.96 0.03
C LEU A 282 10.50 -19.44 0.18
N SER A 283 10.67 -18.73 -0.94
CA SER A 283 10.46 -17.29 -0.99
C SER A 283 8.99 -16.94 -0.70
N LEU A 284 8.67 -15.70 -0.30
CA LEU A 284 7.27 -15.32 -0.11
C LEU A 284 6.49 -15.43 -1.42
N ALA A 285 7.13 -15.08 -2.54
CA ALA A 285 6.52 -15.24 -3.85
C ALA A 285 6.19 -16.71 -4.17
N GLN A 286 7.08 -17.65 -3.83
CA GLN A 286 6.81 -19.08 -3.99
C GLN A 286 5.73 -19.57 -3.01
N LYS A 287 5.82 -19.18 -1.74
CA LYS A 287 4.89 -19.59 -0.68
C LYS A 287 3.45 -19.18 -0.98
N TYR A 288 3.27 -18.01 -1.59
CA TYR A 288 1.96 -17.42 -1.85
C TYR A 288 1.62 -17.31 -3.33
N ASN A 289 2.36 -17.99 -4.19
CA ASN A 289 2.14 -18.05 -5.64
C ASN A 289 2.04 -16.68 -6.33
N ILE A 290 2.89 -15.73 -5.91
CA ILE A 290 3.00 -14.42 -6.54
C ILE A 290 3.82 -14.58 -7.82
N THR A 291 3.13 -14.59 -8.95
CA THR A 291 3.74 -14.79 -10.28
C THR A 291 3.96 -13.48 -11.04
N SER A 292 3.30 -12.40 -10.62
CA SER A 292 3.42 -11.07 -11.20
C SER A 292 3.37 -9.99 -10.12
N VAL A 293 4.09 -8.89 -10.34
CA VAL A 293 4.03 -7.71 -9.48
C VAL A 293 2.79 -6.90 -9.84
N THR A 294 1.94 -6.61 -8.85
CA THR A 294 0.73 -5.79 -9.01
C THR A 294 1.00 -4.33 -8.60
N PRO A 295 0.19 -3.36 -9.03
CA PRO A 295 0.30 -1.97 -8.54
C PRO A 295 0.23 -1.86 -7.01
N ARG A 296 -0.62 -2.65 -6.35
CA ARG A 296 -0.70 -2.71 -4.87
C ARG A 296 0.61 -3.18 -4.24
N LEU A 297 1.27 -4.19 -4.81
CA LEU A 297 2.58 -4.64 -4.32
C LEU A 297 3.66 -3.56 -4.47
N ILE A 298 3.62 -2.79 -5.56
CA ILE A 298 4.56 -1.68 -5.78
C ILE A 298 4.32 -0.58 -4.75
N ALA A 299 3.06 -0.15 -4.59
CA ALA A 299 2.67 0.85 -3.60
C ALA A 299 3.03 0.40 -2.17
N TYR A 300 2.77 -0.85 -1.84
CA TYR A 300 3.14 -1.45 -0.56
C TYR A 300 4.64 -1.35 -0.29
N ILE A 301 5.49 -1.78 -1.22
CA ILE A 301 6.95 -1.65 -1.05
C ILE A 301 7.38 -0.18 -1.00
N ALA A 302 6.76 0.71 -1.77
CA ALA A 302 7.08 2.13 -1.73
C ALA A 302 6.85 2.72 -0.33
N VAL A 303 5.69 2.42 0.26
CA VAL A 303 5.33 2.84 1.63
C VAL A 303 6.30 2.25 2.66
N LEU A 304 6.63 0.96 2.54
CA LEU A 304 7.62 0.33 3.43
C LEU A 304 9.00 0.98 3.33
N VAL A 305 9.48 1.23 2.11
CA VAL A 305 10.79 1.84 1.88
C VAL A 305 10.80 3.26 2.43
N HIS A 306 9.75 4.04 2.19
CA HIS A 306 9.61 5.38 2.74
C HIS A 306 9.76 5.38 4.27
N PHE A 307 8.99 4.54 4.96
CA PHE A 307 9.03 4.46 6.42
C PHE A 307 10.35 3.96 7.00
N VAL A 308 11.02 3.05 6.29
CA VAL A 308 12.34 2.56 6.68
C VAL A 308 13.43 3.63 6.52
N LEU A 309 13.24 4.57 5.59
CA LEU A 309 14.14 5.70 5.36
C LEU A 309 13.79 6.94 6.21
N ASN A 310 12.60 6.98 6.80
CA ASN A 310 12.19 7.99 7.77
C ASN A 310 12.82 7.69 9.16
N SER A 311 12.99 8.70 10.01
CA SER A 311 13.49 8.62 11.40
C SER A 311 12.40 8.23 12.41
N GLN A 312 11.11 8.34 12.05
CA GLN A 312 9.99 8.02 12.93
C GLN A 312 10.08 6.61 13.55
N ALA A 313 9.82 6.52 14.86
CA ALA A 313 9.82 5.23 15.56
C ALA A 313 8.57 4.38 15.28
N GLN A 314 7.44 5.02 14.98
CA GLN A 314 6.15 4.40 14.75
C GLN A 314 5.40 5.17 13.67
N TRP A 315 4.42 4.52 13.05
CA TRP A 315 3.53 5.17 12.09
C TRP A 315 2.66 6.20 12.79
N ALA A 316 2.53 7.38 12.20
CA ALA A 316 1.60 8.41 12.59
C ALA A 316 0.82 8.89 11.36
N GLN A 317 -0.35 9.50 11.58
CA GLN A 317 -1.12 10.11 10.48
C GLN A 317 -0.46 11.36 9.90
N ILE A 318 0.53 11.92 10.59
CA ILE A 318 1.28 13.10 10.18
C ILE A 318 2.76 12.74 10.30
N ASP A 319 3.52 13.01 9.23
CA ASP A 319 4.94 12.74 9.19
C ASP A 319 5.78 13.72 10.02
#